data_AF-A0A355S5C1-F1
#
_entry.id   AF-A0A355S5C1-F1
#
_cell.length_a   1.000
_cell.length_b   1.000
_cell.length_c   1.000
_cell.angle_alpha   90.00
_cell.angle_beta   90.00
_cell.angle_gamma   90.00
#
_symmetry.space_group_name_H-M   'P 1'
#
loop_
_entity.id
_entity.type
_entity.pdbx_description
1 polymer ?
#
loop_
_entity_poly.entity_id
_entity_poly.type
_entity_poly.pdbx_seq_one_letter_code
_entity_poly.pdbx_strand_id
1 'polypeptide(L)'
;MIPLLIATRNIHKTEEIASMLGDAYQVSDLTTLAGAPDVEETGVTFLENAELKAVAISEVTGSLVLADDSGLEVDALDGRPGVYSARYAGPE
;
A
#
# COMPACT_ATOMS: atom_id res chain seq x y z
N MET A 1 -10.40 -19.24 -6.71
CA MET A 1 -9.62 -17.99 -6.60
C MET A 1 -9.60 -17.58 -5.14
N ILE A 2 -8.43 -17.26 -4.61
CA ILE A 2 -8.25 -16.83 -3.22
C ILE A 2 -8.56 -15.33 -3.16
N PRO A 3 -9.54 -14.86 -2.37
CA PRO A 3 -9.78 -13.43 -2.20
C PRO A 3 -8.56 -12.76 -1.57
N LEU A 4 -8.10 -11.66 -2.18
CA LEU A 4 -6.99 -10.87 -1.67
C LEU A 4 -7.34 -9.38 -1.78
N LEU A 5 -7.32 -8.69 -0.64
CA LEU A 5 -7.53 -7.25 -0.58
C LEU A 5 -6.18 -6.52 -0.58
N ILE A 6 -5.98 -5.59 -1.51
CA ILE A 6 -4.81 -4.71 -1.51
C ILE A 6 -5.14 -3.45 -0.72
N ALA A 7 -4.36 -3.16 0.33
CA ALA A 7 -4.50 -1.97 1.17
C ALA A 7 -3.99 -0.70 0.46
N THR A 8 -4.56 -0.38 -0.70
CA THR A 8 -4.26 0.82 -1.47
C THR A 8 -5.53 1.39 -2.11
N ARG A 9 -5.51 2.69 -2.41
CA ARG A 9 -6.50 3.37 -3.27
C ARG A 9 -5.93 3.74 -4.65
N ASN A 10 -4.68 3.38 -4.92
CA ASN A 10 -4.05 3.59 -6.22
C ASN A 10 -4.41 2.44 -7.16
N ILE A 11 -5.31 2.70 -8.11
CA ILE A 11 -5.81 1.69 -9.06
C ILE A 11 -4.69 1.09 -9.93
N HIS A 12 -3.70 1.88 -10.33
CA HIS A 12 -2.57 1.39 -11.13
C HIS A 12 -1.74 0.38 -10.35
N LYS A 13 -1.56 0.61 -9.05
CA LYS A 13 -0.87 -0.32 -8.15
C LYS A 13 -1.62 -1.63 -8.02
N THR A 14 -2.95 -1.57 -7.92
CA THR A 14 -3.81 -2.76 -7.90
C THR A 14 -3.66 -3.56 -9.20
N GLU A 15 -3.69 -2.90 -10.36
CA GLU A 15 -3.54 -3.53 -11.67
C GLU A 15 -2.18 -4.23 -11.82
N GLU A 16 -1.09 -3.58 -11.43
CA GLU A 16 0.27 -4.15 -11.48
C GLU A 16 0.39 -5.40 -10.59
N ILE A 17 -0.07 -5.32 -9.33
CA ILE A 17 -0.01 -6.43 -8.38
C ILE A 17 -0.89 -7.60 -8.87
N ALA A 18 -2.10 -7.32 -9.36
CA ALA A 18 -2.99 -8.35 -9.89
C ALA A 18 -2.36 -9.09 -11.08
N SER A 19 -1.69 -8.36 -11.97
CA SER A 19 -0.94 -8.94 -13.10
C SER A 19 0.17 -9.89 -12.63
N MET A 20 0.91 -9.52 -11.57
CA MET A 20 1.99 -10.36 -11.02
C MET A 20 1.49 -11.63 -10.32
N LEU A 21 0.33 -11.57 -9.67
CA LEU A 21 -0.25 -12.68 -8.90
C LEU A 21 -0.96 -13.73 -9.77
N GLY A 22 -1.46 -13.31 -10.95
CA GLY A 22 -2.16 -14.18 -11.89
C GLY A 22 -3.50 -14.71 -11.37
N ASP A 23 -4.05 -15.71 -12.08
CA ASP A 23 -5.44 -16.17 -11.92
C ASP A 23 -5.76 -16.92 -10.61
N ALA A 24 -4.75 -17.19 -9.78
CA ALA A 24 -4.96 -17.84 -8.48
C ALA A 24 -5.74 -16.94 -7.50
N TYR A 25 -5.61 -15.62 -7.66
CA TYR A 25 -6.15 -14.63 -6.73
C TYR A 25 -7.30 -13.84 -7.35
N GLN A 26 -8.30 -13.52 -6.52
CA GLN A 26 -9.33 -12.55 -6.84
C GLN A 26 -8.97 -11.26 -6.10
N VAL A 27 -8.37 -10.32 -6.82
CA VAL A 27 -7.82 -9.09 -6.24
C VAL A 27 -8.90 -8.00 -6.17
N SER A 28 -9.02 -7.36 -5.01
CA SER A 28 -9.77 -6.11 -4.81
C SER A 28 -8.91 -5.09 -4.06
N ASP A 29 -9.37 -3.85 -3.94
CA ASP A 29 -8.64 -2.79 -3.24
C ASP A 29 -9.57 -1.90 -2.40
N LEU A 30 -9.01 -0.90 -1.72
CA LEU A 30 -9.76 -0.03 -0.81
C LEU A 30 -10.76 0.88 -1.51
N THR A 31 -10.70 1.06 -2.84
CA THR A 31 -11.72 1.82 -3.58
C THR A 31 -13.07 1.11 -3.58
N THR A 32 -13.06 -0.22 -3.40
CA THR A 32 -14.27 -1.06 -3.32
C THR A 32 -14.82 -1.18 -1.90
N LEU A 33 -14.05 -0.77 -0.88
CA LEU A 33 -14.42 -0.87 0.53
C LEU A 33 -14.91 0.48 1.05
N ALA A 34 -16.24 0.69 1.00
CA ALA A 34 -16.86 1.88 1.54
C ALA A 34 -16.53 2.03 3.04
N GLY A 35 -15.98 3.19 3.42
CA GLY A 35 -15.63 3.48 4.82
C GLY A 35 -14.33 2.85 5.30
N ALA A 36 -13.46 2.36 4.41
CA ALA A 36 -12.10 1.95 4.78
C ALA A 36 -11.38 3.11 5.51
N PRO A 37 -10.78 2.86 6.70
CA PRO A 37 -10.09 3.89 7.45
C PRO A 37 -8.86 4.37 6.70
N ASP A 38 -8.47 5.63 6.93
CA ASP A 38 -7.14 6.11 6.57
C ASP A 38 -6.14 5.62 7.61
N VAL A 39 -5.14 4.88 7.15
CA VAL A 39 -4.05 4.36 7.99
C VAL A 39 -2.93 5.38 7.96
N GLU A 40 -2.52 5.87 9.13
CA GLU A 40 -1.43 6.82 9.25
C GLU A 40 -0.08 6.11 9.06
N GLU A 41 0.69 6.55 8.07
CA GLU A 41 2.01 6.01 7.74
C GLU A 41 3.11 6.67 8.59
N THR A 42 3.20 6.19 9.84
CA THR A 42 4.13 6.71 10.86
C THR A 42 5.49 6.00 10.88
N GLY A 43 5.66 4.99 10.04
CA GLY A 43 6.92 4.24 9.91
C GLY A 43 8.04 5.08 9.32
N VAL A 44 9.27 4.72 9.65
CA VAL A 44 10.49 5.35 9.10
C VAL A 44 11.12 4.52 7.98
N THR A 45 10.55 3.35 7.70
CA THR A 45 10.91 2.47 6.58
C THR A 45 9.69 2.08 5.75
N PHE A 46 9.89 1.70 4.49
CA PHE A 46 8.82 1.19 3.63
C PHE A 46 8.15 -0.06 4.23
N LEU A 47 8.93 -0.94 4.85
CA LEU A 47 8.41 -2.17 5.46
C LEU A 47 7.43 -1.85 6.59
N GLU A 48 7.78 -0.93 7.49
CA GLU A 48 6.91 -0.53 8.59
C GLU A 48 5.59 0.07 8.08
N ASN A 49 5.63 0.93 7.07
CA ASN A 49 4.42 1.51 6.48
C ASN A 49 3.55 0.45 5.78
N ALA A 50 4.17 -0.49 5.06
CA ALA A 50 3.44 -1.60 4.43
C ALA A 50 2.78 -2.48 5.50
N GLU A 51 3.49 -2.83 6.57
CA GLU A 51 2.95 -3.62 7.68
C GLU A 51 1.78 -2.91 8.38
N LEU A 52 1.93 -1.62 8.71
CA LEU A 52 0.87 -0.80 9.31
C LEU A 52 -0.41 -0.83 8.46
N LYS A 53 -0.29 -0.62 7.14
CA LYS A 53 -1.41 -0.67 6.21
C LYS A 53 -2.06 -2.06 6.17
N ALA A 54 -1.26 -3.12 6.05
CA ALA A 54 -1.78 -4.48 5.94
C ALA A 54 -2.53 -4.91 7.20
N VAL A 55 -1.92 -4.71 8.37
CA VAL A 55 -2.47 -5.12 9.66
C VAL A 55 -3.75 -4.33 9.97
N ALA A 56 -3.71 -2.99 9.88
CA ALA A 56 -4.86 -2.15 10.22
C ALA A 56 -6.10 -2.49 9.36
N ILE A 57 -5.92 -2.70 8.05
CA ILE A 57 -7.02 -3.08 7.18
C ILE A 57 -7.48 -4.53 7.45
N SER A 58 -6.56 -5.44 7.76
CA SER A 58 -6.90 -6.84 8.09
C SER A 58 -7.74 -6.92 9.37
N GLU A 59 -7.39 -6.14 10.41
CA GLU A 59 -8.14 -6.09 11.67
C GLU A 59 -9.57 -5.59 11.48
N VAL A 60 -9.78 -4.61 10.60
CA VAL A 60 -11.12 -4.04 10.33
C VAL A 60 -11.96 -4.96 9.45
N THR A 61 -11.36 -5.64 8.49
CA THR A 61 -12.08 -6.41 7.46
C THR A 61 -12.15 -7.90 7.72
N GLY A 62 -11.27 -8.45 8.57
CA GLY A 62 -11.05 -9.89 8.73
C GLY A 62 -10.53 -10.58 7.46
N SER A 63 -10.08 -9.82 6.46
CA SER A 63 -9.68 -10.34 5.15
C SER A 63 -8.18 -10.67 5.10
N LEU A 64 -7.80 -11.51 4.12
CA LEU A 64 -6.41 -11.63 3.71
C LEU A 64 -6.01 -10.35 2.98
N VAL A 65 -5.05 -9.62 3.55
CA VAL A 65 -4.63 -8.31 3.07
C VAL A 65 -3.18 -8.34 2.64
N LEU A 66 -2.90 -7.75 1.47
CA LEU A 66 -1.56 -7.37 1.04
C LEU A 66 -1.47 -5.84 1.05
N ALA A 67 -0.34 -5.30 1.48
CA ALA A 67 -0.04 -3.89 1.35
C ALA A 67 1.34 -3.73 0.73
N ASP A 68 1.57 -2.56 0.13
CA ASP A 68 2.87 -2.18 -0.41
C ASP A 68 3.12 -0.70 -0.09
N ASP A 69 4.36 -0.40 0.26
CA ASP A 69 4.85 0.97 0.39
C ASP A 69 6.07 1.17 -0.48
N SER A 70 6.06 2.25 -1.25
CA SER A 70 6.98 2.46 -2.36
C SER A 70 7.43 3.91 -2.40
N GLY A 71 8.70 4.12 -2.75
CA GLY A 71 9.26 5.46 -2.91
C GLY A 71 10.50 5.48 -3.80
N LEU A 72 11.05 6.67 -3.96
CA LEU A 72 12.30 6.94 -4.63
C LEU A 72 13.40 7.12 -3.59
N GLU A 73 14.50 6.41 -3.76
CA GLU A 73 15.74 6.64 -3.03
C GLU A 73 16.80 7.12 -4.01
N VAL A 74 17.49 8.21 -3.67
CA VAL A 74 18.55 8.79 -4.50
C VAL A 74 19.84 8.83 -3.70
N ASP A 75 20.86 8.10 -4.15
CA ASP A 75 22.17 8.02 -3.48
C ASP A 75 22.79 9.40 -3.23
N ALA A 76 22.74 10.29 -4.24
CA ALA A 76 23.27 11.64 -4.14
C ALA A 76 22.51 12.56 -3.16
N LEU A 77 21.34 12.14 -2.69
CA LEU A 77 20.52 12.84 -1.70
C LEU A 77 20.46 12.09 -0.36
N ASP A 78 21.40 11.16 -0.11
CA ASP A 78 21.45 10.31 1.07
C ASP A 78 20.16 9.47 1.24
N GLY A 79 19.68 8.88 0.14
CA GLY A 79 18.48 8.04 0.12
C GLY A 79 17.16 8.81 0.13
N ARG A 80 17.19 10.15 0.22
CA ARG A 80 15.96 10.96 0.09
C ARG A 80 15.42 10.90 -1.34
N PRO A 81 14.09 11.01 -1.55
CA PRO A 81 13.05 11.28 -0.53
C PRO A 81 12.62 10.10 0.37
N GLY A 82 12.90 8.85 -0.01
CA GLY A 82 12.54 7.66 0.78
C GLY A 82 11.04 7.56 1.02
N VAL A 83 10.62 7.25 2.25
CA VAL A 83 9.19 7.17 2.66
C VAL A 83 8.39 8.46 2.45
N TYR A 84 9.07 9.60 2.23
CA TYR A 84 8.44 10.89 1.98
C TYR A 84 8.20 11.18 0.49
N SER A 85 8.44 10.20 -0.38
CA SER A 85 8.38 10.37 -1.85
C SER A 85 7.10 11.07 -2.34
N ALA A 86 5.94 10.64 -1.86
CA ALA A 86 4.65 11.20 -2.27
C ALA A 86 4.43 12.67 -1.82
N ARG A 87 5.17 13.14 -0.80
CA ARG A 87 4.99 14.45 -0.16
C ARG A 87 6.28 15.27 -0.09
N TYR A 88 7.28 14.92 -0.91
CA TYR A 88 8.62 15.50 -0.80
C TYR A 88 8.65 16.99 -1.13
N ALA A 89 7.80 17.43 -2.06
CA ALA A 89 7.65 18.83 -2.44
C ALA A 89 6.64 19.61 -1.57
N GLY A 90 6.22 19.04 -0.44
CA GLY A 90 5.15 19.56 0.41
C GLY A 90 3.80 18.87 0.15
N PRO A 91 2.86 18.98 1.10
CA PRO A 91 1.48 18.56 0.89
C PRO A 91 0.77 19.58 -0.01
N GLU A 92 0.06 19.13 -1.04
CA GLU A 92 -1.08 19.89 -1.56
C GLU A 92 -2.25 19.77 -0.59
#